data_AF-A0AA43MBU7-F1
#
_entry.id   AF-A0AA43MBU7-F1
#
_cell.length_a   1.000
_cell.length_b   1.000
_cell.length_c   1.000
_cell.angle_alpha   90.00
_cell.angle_beta   90.00
_cell.angle_gamma   90.00
#
_symmetry.space_group_name_H-M   'P 1'
#
loop_
_entity.id
_entity.type
_entity.pdbx_description
1 polymer ?
#
loop_
_entity_poly.entity_id
_entity_poly.type
_entity_poly.pdbx_seq_one_letter_code
_entity_poly.pdbx_strand_id
1 'polypeptide(L)'
;MSASALARKLGVMPHSIAKLEKAEADEKITLASLRKLASALDCELQYALVPRKSLEEILEDRAITIARERLRPISHSMSLENQSVDQSASEKQLQLLAKEILDGPRRNLW
;
A
#
# COMPACT_ATOMS: atom_id res chain seq x y z
N MET A 1 -20.85 -22.38 -15.49
CA MET A 1 -21.00 -22.12 -16.94
C MET A 1 -19.79 -22.71 -17.64
N SER A 2 -19.92 -23.41 -18.77
CA SER A 2 -18.76 -23.98 -19.48
C SER A 2 -18.00 -22.91 -20.29
N ALA A 3 -16.71 -23.11 -20.55
CA ALA A 3 -15.91 -22.21 -21.39
C ALA A 3 -16.54 -22.01 -22.79
N SER A 4 -17.18 -23.05 -23.34
CA SER A 4 -17.93 -22.96 -24.61
C SER A 4 -19.17 -22.05 -24.51
N ALA A 5 -19.90 -22.09 -23.40
CA ALA A 5 -21.05 -21.21 -23.17
C ALA A 5 -20.60 -19.74 -22.97
N LEU A 6 -19.49 -19.51 -22.26
CA LEU A 6 -18.89 -18.19 -22.11
C LEU A 6 -18.41 -17.63 -23.45
N ALA A 7 -17.74 -18.45 -24.26
CA ALA A 7 -17.27 -18.10 -25.59
C ALA A 7 -18.43 -17.67 -26.50
N ARG A 8 -19.56 -18.40 -26.45
CA ARG A 8 -20.78 -18.05 -27.20
C ARG A 8 -21.37 -16.71 -26.77
N LYS A 9 -21.43 -16.43 -25.46
CA LYS A 9 -21.90 -15.13 -24.95
C LYS A 9 -20.99 -13.97 -25.38
N LEU A 10 -19.68 -14.20 -25.50
CA LEU A 10 -18.70 -13.21 -25.90
C LEU A 10 -18.50 -13.08 -27.42
N GLY A 11 -19.11 -13.96 -28.22
CA GLY A 11 -18.88 -14.02 -29.66
C GLY A 11 -17.45 -14.41 -30.04
N VAL A 12 -16.75 -15.14 -29.17
CA VAL A 12 -15.35 -15.58 -29.39
C VAL A 12 -15.27 -17.11 -29.48
N MET A 13 -14.12 -17.60 -29.92
CA MET A 13 -13.87 -19.05 -29.99
C MET A 13 -13.55 -19.62 -28.59
N PRO A 14 -13.96 -20.86 -28.28
CA PRO A 14 -13.68 -21.49 -26.99
C PRO A 14 -12.19 -21.53 -26.59
N HIS A 15 -11.29 -21.69 -27.57
CA HIS A 15 -9.84 -21.66 -27.31
C HIS A 15 -9.36 -20.28 -26.81
N SER A 16 -10.03 -19.20 -27.19
CA SER A 16 -9.71 -17.85 -26.74
C SER A 16 -10.05 -17.66 -25.27
N ILE A 17 -11.11 -18.31 -24.77
CA ILE A 17 -11.46 -18.33 -23.35
C ILE A 17 -10.40 -19.09 -22.55
N ALA A 18 -10.00 -20.28 -23.01
CA ALA A 18 -8.92 -21.04 -22.36
C ALA A 18 -7.60 -20.25 -22.29
N LYS A 19 -7.29 -19.45 -23.32
CA LYS A 19 -6.14 -18.54 -23.31
C LYS A 19 -6.30 -17.40 -22.29
N LEU A 20 -7.50 -16.86 -22.14
CA LEU A 20 -7.79 -15.82 -21.14
C LEU A 20 -7.70 -16.37 -19.72
N GLU A 21 -8.28 -17.55 -19.45
CA GLU A 21 -8.18 -18.25 -18.16
C GLU A 21 -6.71 -18.54 -17.80
N LYS A 22 -5.92 -19.01 -18.78
CA LYS A 22 -4.48 -19.20 -18.57
C LYS A 22 -3.75 -17.88 -18.30
N ALA A 23 -4.08 -16.81 -19.04
CA ALA A 23 -3.46 -15.51 -18.83
C ALA A 23 -3.84 -14.90 -17.46
N GLU A 24 -5.04 -15.18 -16.95
CA GLU A 24 -5.48 -14.79 -15.61
C GLU A 24 -4.67 -15.54 -14.54
N ALA A 25 -4.54 -16.86 -14.68
CA ALA A 25 -3.71 -17.69 -13.79
C ALA A 25 -2.22 -17.29 -13.79
N ASP A 26 -1.70 -16.87 -14.96
CA ASP A 26 -0.32 -16.40 -15.13
C ASP A 26 -0.14 -14.91 -14.77
N GLU A 27 -1.17 -14.22 -14.28
CA GLU A 27 -1.17 -12.77 -13.95
C GLU A 27 -0.82 -11.85 -15.14
N LYS A 28 -1.04 -12.31 -16.38
CA LYS A 28 -0.74 -11.59 -17.64
C LYS A 28 -1.97 -11.03 -18.34
N ILE A 29 -3.16 -11.30 -17.82
CA ILE A 29 -4.40 -10.79 -18.40
C ILE A 29 -4.48 -9.26 -18.28
N THR A 30 -5.07 -8.63 -19.29
CA THR A 30 -5.32 -7.18 -19.25
C THR A 30 -6.63 -6.88 -18.53
N LEU A 31 -6.71 -5.73 -17.84
CA LEU A 31 -7.97 -5.27 -17.24
C LEU A 31 -9.09 -5.11 -18.27
N ALA A 32 -8.77 -4.76 -19.52
CA ALA A 32 -9.73 -4.67 -20.60
C ALA A 32 -10.37 -6.04 -20.91
N SER A 33 -9.56 -7.12 -20.91
CA SER A 33 -10.06 -8.48 -21.10
C SER A 33 -10.92 -8.93 -19.92
N LEU A 34 -10.48 -8.70 -18.68
CA LEU A 34 -11.26 -9.01 -17.48
C LEU A 34 -12.60 -8.28 -17.47
N ARG A 35 -12.63 -7.01 -17.89
CA ARG A 35 -13.86 -6.22 -17.98
C ARG A 35 -14.84 -6.80 -19.01
N LYS A 36 -14.35 -7.23 -20.17
CA LYS A 36 -15.18 -7.92 -21.17
C LYS A 36 -15.76 -9.23 -20.65
N LEU A 37 -14.96 -10.03 -19.95
CA LEU A 37 -15.41 -11.27 -19.31
C LEU A 37 -16.51 -10.98 -18.28
N ALA A 38 -16.28 -9.99 -17.40
CA ALA A 38 -17.26 -9.55 -16.40
C ALA A 38 -18.57 -9.11 -17.06
N SER A 39 -18.53 -8.27 -18.10
CA SER A 39 -19.74 -7.85 -18.82
C SER A 39 -20.53 -9.01 -19.43
N ALA A 40 -19.87 -10.05 -19.95
CA ALA A 40 -20.56 -11.23 -20.48
C ALA A 40 -21.18 -12.13 -19.39
N LEU A 41 -20.66 -12.02 -18.16
CA LEU A 41 -21.19 -12.66 -16.96
C LEU A 41 -22.26 -11.82 -16.26
N ASP A 42 -22.61 -10.64 -16.81
CA ASP A 42 -23.48 -9.66 -16.15
C ASP A 42 -22.93 -9.23 -14.77
N CYS A 43 -21.61 -9.06 -14.73
CA CYS A 43 -20.83 -8.69 -13.54
C CYS A 43 -20.06 -7.39 -13.80
N GLU A 44 -19.73 -6.68 -12.72
CA GLU A 44 -18.88 -5.49 -12.76
C GLU A 44 -17.47 -5.81 -12.28
N LEU A 45 -16.45 -5.35 -13.03
CA LEU A 45 -15.06 -5.46 -12.60
C LEU A 45 -14.71 -4.32 -11.64
N GLN A 46 -14.60 -4.63 -10.35
CA GLN A 46 -14.09 -3.73 -9.31
C GLN A 46 -12.58 -3.96 -9.13
N TYR A 47 -11.77 -2.90 -9.22
CA TYR A 47 -10.32 -2.95 -9.02
C TYR A 47 -9.91 -1.98 -7.91
N ALA A 48 -9.30 -2.51 -6.85
CA ALA A 48 -8.87 -1.74 -5.69
C ALA A 48 -7.43 -2.07 -5.32
N LEU A 49 -6.66 -1.05 -4.96
CA LEU A 49 -5.36 -1.20 -4.33
C LEU A 49 -5.55 -1.13 -2.82
N VAL A 50 -5.30 -2.23 -2.13
CA VAL A 50 -5.37 -2.30 -0.67
C VAL A 50 -3.94 -2.16 -0.12
N PRO A 51 -3.67 -1.17 0.75
CA PRO A 51 -2.37 -1.05 1.41
C PRO A 51 -2.02 -2.33 2.19
N ARG A 52 -0.74 -2.72 2.20
CA ARG A 52 -0.27 -3.91 2.94
C ARG A 52 -0.29 -3.73 4.46
N LYS A 53 -0.40 -2.49 4.91
CA LYS A 53 -0.41 -2.06 6.31
C LYS A 53 -1.70 -1.33 6.61
N SER A 54 -2.13 -1.34 7.87
CA SER A 54 -3.30 -0.56 8.26
C SER A 54 -3.01 0.95 8.14
N LEU A 55 -4.07 1.76 8.13
CA LEU A 55 -3.90 3.21 8.12
C LEU A 55 -3.16 3.67 9.38
N GLU A 56 -3.47 3.08 10.53
CA GLU A 56 -2.82 3.35 11.81
C GLU A 56 -1.32 3.08 11.74
N GLU A 57 -0.92 1.91 11.23
CA GLU A 57 0.50 1.57 11.06
C GLU A 57 1.23 2.53 10.11
N ILE A 58 0.57 2.96 9.02
CA ILE A 58 1.14 3.93 8.08
C ILE A 58 1.35 5.29 8.75
N LEU A 59 0.39 5.72 9.58
CA LEU A 59 0.48 6.99 10.32
C LEU A 59 1.59 6.92 11.38
N GLU A 60 1.69 5.82 12.12
CA GLU A 60 2.74 5.59 13.11
C GLU A 60 4.14 5.61 12.47
N ASP A 61 4.34 4.86 11.37
CA ASP A 61 5.59 4.85 10.61
C ASP A 61 5.96 6.27 10.14
N ARG A 62 4.97 7.03 9.67
CA ARG A 62 5.18 8.40 9.21
C ARG A 62 5.57 9.34 10.36
N ALA A 63 4.89 9.23 11.50
CA ALA A 63 5.19 10.03 12.68
C ALA A 63 6.61 9.76 13.21
N ILE A 64 7.00 8.48 13.30
CA ILE A 64 8.36 8.07 13.68
C ILE A 64 9.40 8.63 12.70
N THR A 65 9.11 8.60 11.40
CA THR A 65 10.01 9.13 10.37
C THR A 65 10.26 10.62 10.56
N ILE A 66 9.20 11.40 10.74
CA ILE A 66 9.28 12.86 10.94
C ILE A 66 9.94 13.20 12.28
N ALA A 67 9.61 12.46 13.35
CA ALA A 67 10.24 12.64 14.65
C ALA A 67 11.76 12.42 14.56
N ARG A 68 12.20 11.39 13.82
CA ARG A 68 13.62 11.12 13.57
C ARG A 68 14.29 12.22 12.76
N GLU A 69 13.63 12.74 11.74
CA GLU A 69 14.13 13.87 10.94
C GLU A 69 14.31 15.13 11.79
N ARG A 70 13.36 15.43 12.70
CA ARG A 70 13.44 16.58 13.61
C ARG A 70 14.53 16.43 14.67
N LEU A 71 14.75 15.21 15.18
CA LEU A 71 15.78 14.94 16.19
C LEU A 71 17.19 14.83 15.60
N ARG A 72 17.32 14.54 14.30
CA ARG A 72 18.64 14.37 13.65
C ARG A 72 19.55 15.61 13.78
N PRO A 73 19.13 16.85 13.48
CA PRO A 73 19.96 18.04 13.69
C PRO A 73 20.36 18.26 15.15
N ILE A 74 19.43 17.99 16.08
CA ILE A 74 19.65 18.16 17.52
C ILE A 74 20.70 17.16 18.01
N SER A 75 20.56 15.89 17.63
CA SER A 75 21.54 14.84 17.95
C SER A 75 22.93 15.14 17.39
N HIS A 76 23.00 15.75 16.20
CA HIS A 76 24.26 16.14 15.60
C HIS A 76 24.94 17.28 16.38
N SER A 77 24.19 18.33 16.77
CA SER A 77 24.71 19.40 17.63
C SER A 77 25.18 18.88 18.99
N MET A 78 24.37 18.06 19.66
CA MET A 78 24.71 17.49 20.97
C MET A 78 25.95 16.59 20.92
N SER A 79 26.17 15.88 19.80
CA SER A 79 27.39 15.09 19.60
C SER A 79 28.65 15.96 19.45
N LEU A 80 28.53 17.12 18.79
CA LEU A 80 29.64 18.09 18.66
C LEU A 80 29.94 18.79 20.00
N GLU A 81 28.95 18.88 20.88
CA GLU A 81 29.06 19.43 22.24
C GLU A 81 29.56 18.41 23.28
N ASN A 82 29.94 17.19 22.85
CA ASN A 82 30.39 16.08 23.70
C ASN A 82 29.35 15.64 24.77
N GLN A 83 28.07 15.89 24.52
CA GLN A 83 26.94 15.51 25.37
C GLN A 83 26.21 14.31 24.76
N SER A 84 26.88 13.15 24.70
CA SER A 84 26.24 11.93 24.19
C SER A 84 25.11 11.50 25.11
N VAL A 85 23.86 11.63 24.64
CA VAL A 85 22.67 11.14 25.34
C VAL A 85 22.65 9.61 25.28
N ASP A 86 22.25 8.97 26.38
CA ASP A 86 22.06 7.52 26.42
C ASP A 86 21.08 7.06 25.32
N GLN A 87 21.38 5.95 24.64
CA GLN A 87 20.58 5.48 23.49
C GLN A 87 19.12 5.21 23.90
N SER A 88 18.91 4.71 25.12
CA SER A 88 17.56 4.46 25.65
C SER A 88 16.76 5.75 25.89
N ALA A 89 17.43 6.84 26.25
CA ALA A 89 16.80 8.15 26.43
C ALA A 89 16.42 8.76 25.08
N SER A 90 17.29 8.59 24.07
CA SER A 90 17.03 9.05 22.69
C SER A 90 15.82 8.33 22.07
N GLU A 91 15.71 7.01 22.25
CA GLU A 91 14.54 6.24 21.79
C GLU A 91 13.24 6.67 22.47
N LYS A 92 13.26 6.91 23.79
CA LYS A 92 12.09 7.44 24.51
C LYS A 92 11.67 8.80 23.98
N GLN A 93 12.63 9.69 23.72
CA GLN A 93 12.36 11.02 23.17
C GLN A 93 11.79 10.95 21.75
N LEU A 94 12.28 10.02 20.93
CA LEU A 94 11.72 9.73 19.60
C LEU A 94 10.26 9.29 19.69
N GLN A 95 9.95 8.34 20.58
CA GLN A 95 8.59 7.82 20.76
C GLN A 95 7.62 8.90 21.26
N LEU A 96 8.06 9.72 22.22
CA LEU A 96 7.24 10.84 22.73
C LEU A 96 6.94 11.86 21.62
N LEU A 97 7.94 12.23 20.83
CA LEU A 97 7.76 13.18 19.73
C LEU A 97 6.88 12.59 18.61
N ALA A 98 7.04 11.30 18.29
CA ALA A 98 6.17 10.62 17.33
C ALA A 98 4.71 10.62 17.81
N LYS A 99 4.48 10.35 19.10
CA LYS A 99 3.15 10.42 19.69
C LYS A 99 2.55 11.84 19.64
N GLU A 100 3.33 12.87 19.95
CA GLU A 100 2.89 14.26 19.83
C GLU A 100 2.51 14.64 18.39
N ILE A 101 3.26 14.15 17.40
CA ILE A 101 2.96 14.36 15.98
C ILE A 101 1.66 13.65 15.58
N LEU A 102 1.38 12.46 16.11
CA LEU A 102 0.14 11.71 15.87
C LEU A 102 -1.09 12.37 16.51
N ASP A 103 -0.95 12.83 17.75
CA ASP A 103 -2.04 13.47 18.52
C ASP A 103 -2.33 14.90 18.02
N GLY A 104 -1.42 15.49 17.23
CA GLY A 104 -1.54 16.82 16.66
C GLY A 104 -2.31 16.91 15.34
N PRO A 105 -2.30 18.08 14.69
CA PRO A 105 -2.94 18.28 13.38
C PRO A 105 -2.33 17.35 12.32
N ARG A 106 -3.18 16.67 11.54
CA ARG A 106 -2.74 15.74 10.46
C ARG A 106 -1.80 16.37 9.43
N ARG A 107 -1.81 17.69 9.28
CA ARG A 107 -0.85 18.42 8.43
C ARG A 107 0.59 18.20 8.89
N ASN A 108 0.85 17.94 10.16
CA ASN A 108 2.19 17.73 10.68
C ASN A 108 2.81 16.39 10.24
N LEU A 109 2.01 15.47 9.68
CA LEU A 109 2.46 14.21 9.08
C LEU A 109 2.90 14.37 7.62
N TRP A 110 2.70 15.55 7.01
CA TRP A 110 2.94 15.81 5.59
C TRP A 110 3.85 17.01 5.38
#